data_AF-K0VG57-F1
#
_entry.id   AF-K0VG57-F1
#
_cell.length_a   1.000
_cell.length_b   1.000
_cell.length_c   1.000
_cell.angle_alpha   90.00
_cell.angle_beta   90.00
_cell.angle_gamma   90.00
#
_symmetry.space_group_name_H-M   'P 1'
#
loop_
_entity.id
_entity.type
_entity.pdbx_description
1 polymer ?
#
loop_
_entity_poly.entity_id
_entity_poly.type
_entity_poly.pdbx_seq_one_letter_code
_entity_poly.pdbx_strand_id
1 'polypeptide(L)'
;MVSDMMDGIGATIMGRNMFGPVRGDWGNSDWNGWWGEVPPYHCPVFVLTHHARDPVELGGGTTFHFVTDGIESAYRQAAAAAADKAISIAGGASCARQAIKAGLVDEIDLQVNPVILGSGERLFDGFGPGEPDLELERVLQAPGVAHLRFRVLR
;
A
#
# COMPACT_ATOMS: atom_id res chain seq x y z
N MET A 1 -17.16 3.03 -4.25
CA MET A 1 -16.82 3.00 -2.80
C MET A 1 -16.08 1.68 -2.51
N VAL A 2 -14.78 1.74 -2.21
CA VAL A 2 -13.76 0.65 -2.25
C VAL A 2 -13.56 0.01 -3.64
N SER A 3 -14.62 -0.42 -4.34
CA SER A 3 -14.54 -0.96 -5.71
C SER A 3 -13.85 0.03 -6.67
N ASP A 4 -14.35 1.27 -6.73
CA ASP A 4 -13.80 2.32 -7.60
C ASP A 4 -12.33 2.69 -7.32
N MET A 5 -11.76 2.30 -6.16
CA MET A 5 -10.36 2.61 -5.79
C MET A 5 -9.39 1.52 -6.28
N MET A 6 -9.87 0.30 -6.48
CA MET A 6 -9.07 -0.79 -7.04
C MET A 6 -9.30 -0.95 -8.56
N ASP A 7 -10.44 -0.46 -9.05
CA ASP A 7 -10.71 -0.39 -10.48
C ASP A 7 -9.71 0.55 -11.17
N GLY A 8 -8.95 0.00 -12.12
CA GLY A 8 -7.94 0.76 -12.85
C GLY A 8 -6.56 0.82 -12.19
N ILE A 9 -6.32 0.09 -11.09
CA ILE A 9 -4.96 -0.09 -10.55
C ILE A 9 -4.17 -1.06 -11.43
N GLY A 10 -2.98 -0.64 -11.86
CA GLY A 10 -2.06 -1.46 -12.66
C GLY A 10 -1.02 -2.22 -11.84
N ALA A 11 -0.69 -1.71 -10.65
CA ALA A 11 0.24 -2.36 -9.74
C ALA A 11 -0.04 -1.92 -8.29
N THR A 12 0.31 -2.79 -7.33
CA THR A 12 0.17 -2.50 -5.90
C THR A 12 1.51 -2.63 -5.19
N ILE A 13 1.79 -1.77 -4.21
CA ILE A 13 2.96 -1.87 -3.34
C ILE A 13 2.50 -2.06 -1.89
N MET A 14 3.09 -3.01 -1.18
CA MET A 14 2.80 -3.23 0.24
C MET A 14 4.04 -3.60 1.04
N GLY A 15 3.98 -3.43 2.35
CA GLY A 15 4.99 -3.92 3.28
C GLY A 15 4.78 -5.39 3.65
N ARG A 16 5.87 -6.09 3.96
CA ARG A 16 5.88 -7.47 4.47
C ARG A 16 4.82 -7.75 5.55
N ASN A 17 4.68 -6.86 6.53
CA ASN A 17 3.76 -7.10 7.65
C ASN A 17 2.28 -7.08 7.23
N MET A 18 1.97 -6.44 6.09
CA MET A 18 0.66 -6.53 5.46
C MET A 18 0.53 -7.83 4.67
N PHE A 19 1.58 -8.27 3.98
CA PHE A 19 1.58 -9.52 3.22
C PHE A 19 1.42 -10.78 4.11
N GLY A 20 2.00 -10.81 5.30
CA GLY A 20 1.96 -12.02 6.12
C GLY A 20 2.47 -11.90 7.56
N PRO A 21 2.32 -12.98 8.36
CA PRO A 21 2.71 -13.03 9.75
C PRO A 21 4.21 -13.32 9.94
N VAL A 22 4.91 -13.83 8.91
CA VAL A 22 6.32 -14.24 9.02
C VAL A 22 7.22 -13.04 9.30
N ARG A 23 7.94 -13.10 10.44
CA ARG A 23 8.93 -12.12 10.87
C ARG A 23 10.32 -12.70 10.67
N GLY A 24 11.23 -11.93 10.05
CA GLY A 24 12.58 -12.40 9.71
C GLY A 24 12.63 -13.22 8.43
N ASP A 25 13.58 -14.15 8.37
CA ASP A 25 13.80 -15.01 7.22
C ASP A 25 12.56 -15.84 6.87
N TRP A 26 12.36 -16.15 5.58
CA TRP A 26 11.20 -16.93 5.14
C TRP A 26 11.30 -18.41 5.51
N GLY A 27 12.52 -18.94 5.67
CA GLY A 27 12.76 -20.34 6.01
C GLY A 27 12.00 -21.31 5.09
N ASN A 28 11.38 -22.32 5.69
CA ASN A 28 10.53 -23.30 4.99
C ASN A 28 9.04 -22.91 5.02
N SER A 29 8.72 -21.62 5.15
CA SER A 29 7.33 -21.18 5.18
C SER A 29 6.67 -21.35 3.81
N ASP A 30 5.49 -21.98 3.81
CA ASP A 30 4.59 -22.10 2.67
C ASP A 30 3.62 -20.91 2.55
N TRP A 31 3.78 -19.87 3.37
CA TRP A 31 2.87 -18.73 3.44
C TRP A 31 2.80 -17.96 2.11
N ASN A 32 1.64 -17.92 1.47
CA ASN A 32 1.43 -17.26 0.18
C ASN A 32 0.57 -15.98 0.25
N GLY A 33 0.05 -15.61 1.43
CA GLY A 33 -0.75 -14.40 1.65
C GLY A 33 -2.00 -14.67 2.48
N TRP A 34 -2.74 -13.62 2.85
CA TRP A 34 -3.98 -13.73 3.65
C TRP A 34 -5.22 -14.12 2.82
N TRP A 35 -5.13 -14.06 1.50
CA TRP A 35 -6.30 -13.94 0.61
C TRP A 35 -6.68 -15.23 -0.13
N GLY A 36 -6.07 -16.36 0.23
CA GLY A 36 -6.33 -17.65 -0.43
C GLY A 36 -5.85 -17.69 -1.88
N GLU A 37 -6.49 -18.51 -2.71
CA GLU A 37 -6.04 -18.80 -4.08
C GLU A 37 -6.25 -17.64 -5.06
N VAL A 38 -7.19 -16.73 -4.79
CA VAL A 38 -7.51 -15.60 -5.69
C VAL A 38 -7.52 -14.29 -4.88
N PRO A 39 -6.36 -13.61 -4.76
CA PRO A 39 -6.27 -12.34 -4.06
C PRO A 39 -7.06 -11.22 -4.75
N PRO A 40 -7.50 -10.19 -3.99
CA PRO A 40 -8.35 -9.11 -4.51
C PRO A 40 -7.61 -8.05 -5.34
N TYR A 41 -6.30 -8.22 -5.58
CA TYR A 41 -5.46 -7.20 -6.23
C TYR A 41 -5.57 -7.21 -7.75
N HIS A 42 -5.69 -8.40 -8.35
CA HIS A 42 -5.82 -8.59 -9.80
C HIS A 42 -4.75 -7.88 -10.65
N CYS A 43 -3.58 -7.66 -10.07
CA CYS A 43 -2.42 -7.01 -10.68
C CYS A 43 -1.12 -7.46 -9.99
N PRO A 44 0.06 -7.16 -10.55
CA PRO A 44 1.34 -7.37 -9.87
C PRO A 44 1.42 -6.60 -8.55
N VAL A 45 1.91 -7.27 -7.50
CA VAL A 45 2.05 -6.73 -6.15
C VAL A 45 3.51 -6.77 -5.71
N PHE A 46 4.06 -5.64 -5.28
CA PHE A 46 5.45 -5.50 -4.85
C PHE A 46 5.52 -5.41 -3.33
N VAL A 47 6.06 -6.45 -2.69
CA VAL A 47 6.17 -6.58 -1.25
C VAL A 47 7.54 -6.08 -0.78
N LEU A 48 7.58 -4.98 -0.05
CA LEU A 48 8.78 -4.47 0.61
C LEU A 48 9.20 -5.37 1.77
N THR A 49 10.42 -5.86 1.72
CA THR A 49 10.98 -6.82 2.67
C THR A 49 12.50 -6.74 2.69
N HIS A 50 13.15 -7.11 3.80
CA HIS A 50 14.62 -7.26 3.81
C HIS A 50 15.10 -8.66 3.40
N HIS A 51 14.19 -9.62 3.26
CA HIS A 51 14.53 -10.99 2.89
C HIS A 51 14.02 -11.32 1.50
N ALA A 52 14.92 -11.76 0.63
CA ALA A 52 14.63 -12.20 -0.71
C ALA A 52 13.76 -13.47 -0.72
N ARG A 53 12.91 -13.59 -1.73
CA ARG A 53 12.04 -14.73 -1.96
C ARG A 53 11.58 -14.74 -3.41
N ASP A 54 11.42 -15.93 -3.97
CA ASP A 54 10.88 -16.08 -5.31
C ASP A 54 9.45 -15.54 -5.40
N PRO A 55 9.04 -14.99 -6.56
CA PRO A 55 7.68 -14.51 -6.74
C PRO A 55 6.64 -15.61 -6.46
N VAL A 56 5.51 -15.21 -5.89
CA VAL A 56 4.37 -16.10 -5.63
C VAL A 56 3.23 -15.73 -6.56
N GLU A 57 2.97 -16.57 -7.55
CA GLU A 57 1.84 -16.43 -8.47
C GLU A 57 0.58 -17.10 -7.88
N LEU A 58 -0.54 -16.39 -7.92
CA LEU A 58 -1.85 -16.86 -7.50
C LEU A 58 -2.91 -16.53 -8.56
N GLY A 59 -4.10 -17.08 -8.38
CA GLY A 59 -5.22 -16.90 -9.30
C GLY A 59 -5.65 -15.43 -9.45
N GLY A 60 -6.36 -15.14 -10.54
CA GLY A 60 -6.90 -13.81 -10.81
C GLY A 60 -5.85 -12.78 -11.25
N GLY A 61 -4.66 -13.22 -11.70
CA GLY A 61 -3.62 -12.34 -12.24
C GLY A 61 -2.74 -11.65 -11.20
N THR A 62 -2.79 -12.10 -9.94
CA THR A 62 -1.96 -11.56 -8.86
C THR A 62 -0.64 -12.32 -8.77
N THR A 63 0.48 -11.61 -8.87
CA THR A 63 1.81 -12.15 -8.51
C THR A 63 2.45 -11.25 -7.47
N PHE A 64 2.88 -11.84 -6.35
CA PHE A 64 3.63 -11.13 -5.32
C PHE A 64 5.14 -11.20 -5.63
N HIS A 65 5.75 -10.05 -5.88
CA HIS A 65 7.18 -9.87 -6.09
C HIS A 65 7.82 -9.31 -4.81
N PHE A 66 8.92 -9.90 -4.34
CA PHE A 66 9.57 -9.51 -3.09
C PHE A 66 10.76 -8.59 -3.35
N VAL A 67 10.61 -7.33 -2.97
CA VAL A 67 11.56 -6.25 -3.27
C VAL A 67 12.39 -5.94 -2.03
N THR A 68 13.73 -5.97 -2.18
CA THR A 68 14.69 -5.87 -1.05
C THR A 68 15.52 -4.60 -1.03
N ASP A 69 15.42 -3.78 -2.05
CA ASP A 69 16.18 -2.57 -2.30
C ASP A 69 15.34 -1.28 -2.10
N GLY A 70 14.26 -1.40 -1.31
CA GLY A 70 13.51 -0.26 -0.78
C GLY A 70 12.37 0.25 -1.66
N ILE A 71 11.69 1.29 -1.16
CA ILE A 71 10.44 1.82 -1.74
C ILE A 71 10.60 2.36 -3.16
N GLU A 72 11.69 3.06 -3.46
CA GLU A 72 11.91 3.65 -4.79
C GLU A 72 12.08 2.57 -5.86
N SER A 73 12.75 1.46 -5.52
CA SER A 73 12.87 0.33 -6.45
C SER A 73 11.54 -0.39 -6.66
N ALA A 74 10.79 -0.63 -5.58
CA ALA A 74 9.45 -1.19 -5.69
C ALA A 74 8.54 -0.32 -6.56
N TYR A 75 8.64 1.01 -6.42
CA TYR A 75 7.90 1.95 -7.25
C TYR A 75 8.32 1.88 -8.72
N ARG A 76 9.62 1.85 -9.04
CA ARG A 76 10.09 1.70 -10.43
C ARG A 76 9.57 0.41 -11.08
N GLN A 77 9.63 -0.70 -10.35
CA GLN A 77 9.14 -2.00 -10.84
C GLN A 77 7.62 -1.97 -11.01
N ALA A 78 6.89 -1.39 -10.05
CA ALA A 78 5.45 -1.20 -10.13
C ALA A 78 5.05 -0.32 -11.32
N ALA A 79 5.74 0.79 -11.55
CA ALA A 79 5.49 1.69 -12.67
C ALA A 79 5.72 1.01 -14.02
N ALA A 80 6.79 0.21 -14.15
CA ALA A 80 7.05 -0.57 -15.35
C ALA A 80 5.95 -1.62 -15.61
N ALA A 81 5.39 -2.22 -14.55
CA ALA A 81 4.32 -3.22 -14.65
C ALA A 81 2.92 -2.61 -14.85
N ALA A 82 2.69 -1.39 -14.36
CA ALA A 82 1.36 -0.77 -14.33
C ALA A 82 0.82 -0.36 -15.71
N ALA A 83 1.68 -0.24 -16.74
CA ALA A 83 1.27 0.12 -18.10
C ALA A 83 0.36 1.37 -18.15
N ASP A 84 0.86 2.49 -17.63
CA ASP A 84 0.20 3.80 -17.52
C ASP A 84 -1.02 3.86 -16.60
N LYS A 85 -1.37 2.76 -15.92
CA LYS A 85 -2.41 2.74 -14.88
C LYS A 85 -1.87 3.22 -13.53
N ALA A 86 -2.78 3.55 -12.62
CA ALA A 86 -2.43 4.01 -11.28
C ALA A 86 -1.74 2.92 -10.45
N ILE A 87 -0.88 3.34 -9.52
CA ILE A 87 -0.19 2.48 -8.56
C ILE A 87 -0.81 2.70 -7.18
N SER A 88 -1.23 1.63 -6.51
CA SER A 88 -1.78 1.70 -5.16
C SER A 88 -0.71 1.40 -4.11
N ILE A 89 -0.58 2.25 -3.09
CA ILE A 89 0.16 1.92 -1.87
C ILE A 89 -0.82 1.29 -0.88
N ALA A 90 -0.92 -0.04 -0.87
CA ALA A 90 -1.88 -0.75 -0.03
C ALA A 90 -1.56 -0.64 1.47
N GLY A 91 -0.30 -0.37 1.83
CA GLY A 91 0.16 -0.22 3.21
C GLY A 91 1.11 -1.35 3.63
N GLY A 92 1.29 -1.67 4.91
CA GLY A 92 0.78 -0.95 6.08
C GLY A 92 1.48 0.40 6.28
N ALA A 93 1.29 1.01 7.45
CA ALA A 93 1.73 2.39 7.70
C ALA A 93 3.21 2.62 7.38
N SER A 94 4.13 1.72 7.72
CA SER A 94 5.54 1.89 7.38
C SER A 94 5.80 2.00 5.87
N CYS A 95 5.09 1.24 5.04
CA CYS A 95 5.20 1.32 3.58
C CYS A 95 4.67 2.68 3.09
N ALA A 96 3.48 3.07 3.57
CA ALA A 96 2.89 4.37 3.24
C ALA A 96 3.80 5.54 3.64
N ARG A 97 4.36 5.54 4.85
CA ARG A 97 5.31 6.55 5.33
C ARG A 97 6.53 6.65 4.44
N GLN A 98 7.10 5.52 4.02
CA GLN A 98 8.26 5.49 3.12
C GLN A 98 7.91 6.08 1.75
N ALA A 99 6.76 5.73 1.18
CA ALA A 99 6.31 6.28 -0.10
C ALA A 99 6.07 7.80 -0.04
N ILE A 100 5.41 8.28 1.03
CA ILE A 100 5.18 9.71 1.24
C ILE A 100 6.51 10.45 1.41
N LYS A 101 7.44 9.94 2.24
CA LYS A 101 8.77 10.55 2.45
C LYS A 101 9.63 10.58 1.20
N ALA A 102 9.47 9.60 0.31
CA ALA A 102 10.14 9.55 -0.99
C ALA A 102 9.46 10.44 -2.05
N GLY A 103 8.38 11.17 -1.71
CA GLY A 103 7.66 12.03 -2.64
C GLY A 103 6.88 11.27 -3.72
N LEU A 104 6.64 9.97 -3.53
CA LEU A 104 6.04 9.08 -4.53
C LEU A 104 4.50 9.07 -4.52
N VAL A 105 3.88 9.77 -3.57
CA VAL A 105 2.43 9.79 -3.38
C VAL A 105 1.87 11.09 -3.93
N ASP A 106 0.93 10.99 -4.86
CA ASP A 106 0.21 12.14 -5.44
C ASP A 106 -1.12 12.42 -4.70
N GLU A 107 -1.78 11.35 -4.22
CA GLU A 107 -3.12 11.41 -3.61
C GLU A 107 -3.17 10.54 -2.35
N ILE A 108 -3.88 11.03 -1.31
CA ILE A 108 -4.18 10.29 -0.08
C ILE A 108 -5.70 10.27 0.11
N ASP A 109 -6.32 9.10 -0.07
CA ASP A 109 -7.68 8.84 0.39
C ASP A 109 -7.67 8.33 1.84
N LEU A 110 -8.10 9.17 2.77
CA LEU A 110 -8.13 8.91 4.20
C LEU A 110 -9.57 8.66 4.69
N GLN A 111 -9.78 7.57 5.40
CA GLN A 111 -11.08 7.23 6.01
C GLN A 111 -11.01 7.41 7.52
N VAL A 112 -11.83 8.32 8.04
CA VAL A 112 -11.89 8.62 9.48
C VAL A 112 -13.11 7.95 10.09
N ASN A 113 -12.86 6.98 10.97
CA ASN A 113 -13.88 6.28 11.72
C ASN A 113 -14.05 6.89 13.13
N PRO A 114 -15.26 6.92 13.71
CA PRO A 114 -15.54 7.51 15.02
C PRO A 114 -15.12 6.56 16.17
N VAL A 115 -13.85 6.16 16.18
CA VAL A 115 -13.27 5.23 17.17
C VAL A 115 -11.91 5.76 17.63
N ILE A 116 -11.68 5.74 18.94
CA ILE A 116 -10.38 6.03 19.54
C ILE A 116 -9.71 4.70 19.88
N LEU A 117 -8.62 4.35 19.18
CA LEU A 117 -7.88 3.11 19.42
C LEU A 117 -6.92 3.20 20.63
N GLY A 118 -6.56 4.42 21.05
CA GLY A 118 -5.63 4.69 22.15
C GLY A 118 -4.14 4.44 21.81
N SER A 119 -3.83 3.32 21.16
CA SER A 119 -2.47 2.98 20.70
C SER A 119 -2.51 2.17 19.40
N GLY A 120 -1.34 1.99 18.77
CA GLY A 120 -1.20 1.21 17.54
C GLY A 120 -0.25 1.86 16.54
N GLU A 121 -0.36 1.42 15.30
CA GLU A 121 0.48 1.89 14.20
C GLU A 121 -0.09 3.19 13.60
N ARG A 122 0.65 4.30 13.72
CA ARG A 122 0.21 5.63 13.29
C ARG A 122 0.62 5.93 11.85
N LEU A 123 -0.34 6.24 10.98
CA LEU A 123 -0.06 6.50 9.55
C LEU A 123 0.95 7.64 9.32
N PHE A 124 0.85 8.74 10.04
CA PHE A 124 1.70 9.94 9.86
C PHE A 124 2.78 10.11 10.95
N ASP A 125 3.27 9.00 11.53
CA ASP A 125 4.34 9.08 12.53
C ASP A 125 5.66 9.58 11.93
N GLY A 126 6.36 10.46 12.64
CA GLY A 126 7.67 10.96 12.25
C GLY A 126 7.68 11.89 11.03
N PHE A 127 6.59 12.63 10.80
CA PHE A 127 6.51 13.78 9.88
C PHE A 127 6.57 15.11 10.65
N GLY A 128 7.10 16.15 10.00
CA GLY A 128 7.11 17.51 10.54
C GLY A 128 5.74 18.20 10.42
N PRO A 129 5.53 19.32 11.12
CA PRO A 129 4.35 20.15 10.92
C PRO A 129 4.24 20.62 9.46
N GLY A 130 3.09 20.39 8.82
CA GLY A 130 2.87 20.77 7.42
C GLY A 130 3.60 19.90 6.39
N GLU A 131 4.13 18.74 6.78
CA GLU A 131 4.83 17.83 5.88
C GLU A 131 4.13 16.45 5.82
N PRO A 132 3.75 15.95 4.63
CA PRO A 132 3.70 16.67 3.37
C PRO A 132 2.67 17.81 3.41
N ASP A 133 2.79 18.76 2.49
CA ASP A 133 1.75 19.76 2.27
C ASP A 133 0.56 19.10 1.54
N LEU A 134 -0.65 19.33 2.03
CA LEU A 134 -1.86 18.63 1.64
C LEU A 134 -2.96 19.62 1.32
N GLU A 135 -3.53 19.50 0.13
CA GLU A 135 -4.76 20.19 -0.24
C GLU A 135 -5.94 19.24 -0.13
N LEU A 136 -6.99 19.62 0.61
CA LEU A 136 -8.23 18.86 0.68
C LEU A 136 -9.02 19.03 -0.62
N GLU A 137 -9.14 17.95 -1.39
CA GLU A 137 -9.84 17.96 -2.68
C GLU A 137 -11.28 17.46 -2.59
N ARG A 138 -11.56 16.51 -1.68
CA ARG A 138 -12.90 15.92 -1.58
C ARG A 138 -13.23 15.51 -0.15
N VAL A 139 -14.48 15.75 0.23
CA VAL A 139 -15.10 15.21 1.44
C VAL A 139 -16.36 14.46 1.03
N LEU A 140 -16.45 13.17 1.37
CA LEU A 140 -17.68 12.40 1.28
C LEU A 140 -18.04 11.87 2.66
N GLN A 141 -19.27 12.13 3.09
CA GLN A 141 -19.81 11.56 4.30
C GLN A 141 -20.60 10.31 3.95
N ALA A 142 -20.32 9.22 4.65
CA ALA A 142 -21.13 8.02 4.65
C ALA A 142 -21.55 7.68 6.09
N PRO A 143 -22.56 6.82 6.31
CA PRO A 143 -22.96 6.41 7.64
C PRO A 143 -21.76 5.87 8.44
N GLY A 144 -21.38 6.58 9.51
CA GLY A 144 -20.32 6.15 10.43
C GLY A 144 -18.88 6.35 9.93
N VAL A 145 -18.63 7.00 8.79
CA VAL A 145 -17.27 7.27 8.29
C VAL A 145 -17.21 8.54 7.44
N ALA A 146 -16.12 9.29 7.58
CA ALA A 146 -15.78 10.38 6.66
C ALA A 146 -14.67 9.93 5.72
N HIS A 147 -14.90 10.06 4.41
CA HIS A 147 -13.90 9.84 3.37
C HIS A 147 -13.34 11.20 2.94
N LEU A 148 -12.05 11.40 3.14
CA LEU A 148 -11.32 12.61 2.79
C LEU A 148 -10.31 12.26 1.71
N ARG A 149 -10.25 13.06 0.64
CA ARG A 149 -9.19 12.96 -0.37
C ARG A 149 -8.32 14.19 -0.29
N PHE A 150 -7.02 13.96 -0.19
CA PHE A 150 -6.01 15.00 -0.23
C PHE A 150 -5.13 14.82 -1.45
N ARG A 151 -4.80 15.91 -2.13
CA ARG A 151 -3.67 15.96 -3.05
C ARG A 151 -2.42 16.35 -2.30
N VAL A 152 -1.33 15.64 -2.59
CA VAL A 152 0.00 15.95 -2.07
C VAL A 152 0.60 17.04 -2.93
N LEU A 153 0.98 18.15 -2.31
CA LEU A 153 1.64 19.27 -2.99
C LEU A 153 3.16 19.02 -3.01
N ARG A 154 3.79 19.34 -4.14
CA ARG A 154 5.23 19.19 -4.39
C ARG A 154 5.85 20.53 -4.75
#